data_AF-A0A7Z6TAJ9-F1
#
_entry.id   AF-A0A7Z6TAJ9-F1
#
_cell.length_a   1.000
_cell.length_b   1.000
_cell.length_c   1.000
_cell.angle_alpha   90.00
_cell.angle_beta   90.00
_cell.angle_gamma   90.00
#
_symmetry.space_group_name_H-M   'P 1'
#
loop_
_entity.id
_entity.type
_entity.pdbx_description
1 polymer ?
#
loop_
_entity_poly.entity_id
_entity_poly.type
_entity_poly.pdbx_seq_one_letter_code
_entity_poly.pdbx_strand_id
1 'polypeptide(L)'
;MADGPSEVERAVDQLLHRDWLRTGTDSRLHLTDAGEAARVRLRELATGVRAVVHEGVSDEEYVAALKVLRRMVANVEGDGNS
;
A
#
# COMPACT_ATOMS: atom_id res chain seq x y z
N MET A 1 9.27 13.16 -1.66
CA MET A 1 8.89 12.40 -2.88
C MET A 1 7.38 12.28 -2.89
N ALA A 2 6.75 12.35 -4.07
CA ALA A 2 5.33 12.65 -4.24
C ALA A 2 4.40 11.55 -3.67
N ASP A 3 3.77 11.85 -2.53
CA ASP A 3 2.57 11.16 -2.05
C ASP A 3 1.49 12.24 -1.95
N GLY A 4 0.90 12.57 -3.09
CA GLY A 4 -0.03 13.68 -3.25
C GLY A 4 -1.41 13.22 -3.71
N PRO A 5 -2.46 14.03 -3.50
CA PRO A 5 -3.83 13.71 -3.91
C PRO A 5 -3.96 13.28 -5.39
N SER A 6 -3.06 13.74 -6.27
CA SER A 6 -3.02 13.36 -7.69
C SER A 6 -2.68 11.88 -7.96
N GLU A 7 -1.90 11.22 -7.10
CA GLU A 7 -1.57 9.80 -7.30
C GLU A 7 -2.73 8.89 -6.87
N VAL A 8 -3.49 9.30 -5.85
CA VAL A 8 -4.71 8.59 -5.43
C VAL A 8 -5.77 8.68 -6.53
N GLU A 9 -5.97 9.85 -7.12
CA GLU A 9 -6.88 10.03 -8.26
C GLU A 9 -6.48 9.14 -9.44
N ARG A 10 -5.19 9.16 -9.83
CA ARG A 10 -4.67 8.30 -10.90
C ARG A 10 -4.88 6.81 -10.59
N ALA A 11 -4.68 6.38 -9.34
CA ALA A 11 -4.89 5.00 -8.95
C ALA A 11 -6.38 4.61 -9.06
N VAL A 12 -7.29 5.49 -8.64
CA VAL A 12 -8.74 5.29 -8.78
C VAL A 12 -9.12 5.17 -10.26
N ASP A 13 -8.63 6.07 -11.11
CA ASP A 13 -8.91 6.04 -12.55
C ASP A 13 -8.47 4.71 -13.19
N GLN A 14 -7.30 4.19 -12.81
CA GLN A 14 -6.84 2.89 -13.30
C GLN A 14 -7.70 1.72 -12.82
N LEU A 15 -8.22 1.78 -11.59
CA LEU A 15 -9.07 0.74 -11.04
C LEU A 15 -10.48 0.77 -11.67
N LEU A 16 -11.00 1.96 -11.97
CA LEU A 16 -12.22 2.14 -12.76
C LEU A 16 -12.03 1.62 -14.19
N HIS A 17 -10.92 1.96 -14.84
CA HIS A 17 -10.60 1.51 -16.20
C HIS A 17 -10.48 -0.02 -16.31
N ARG A 18 -10.09 -0.72 -15.24
CA ARG A 18 -9.99 -2.18 -15.17
C ARG A 18 -11.31 -2.87 -14.79
N ASP A 19 -12.40 -2.12 -14.64
CA ASP A 19 -13.68 -2.60 -14.09
C ASP A 19 -13.54 -3.24 -12.69
N TRP A 20 -12.54 -2.82 -11.91
CA TRP A 20 -12.35 -3.30 -10.53
C TRP A 20 -13.09 -2.43 -9.52
N LEU A 21 -13.32 -1.17 -9.87
CA LEU A 21 -14.19 -0.26 -9.14
C LEU A 21 -15.36 0.19 -10.00
N ARG A 22 -16.44 0.60 -9.34
CA ARG A 22 -17.58 1.32 -9.94
C ARG A 22 -18.01 2.46 -9.03
N THR A 23 -18.51 3.54 -9.62
CA THR A 23 -19.10 4.65 -8.88
C THR A 23 -20.56 4.33 -8.54
N GLY A 24 -20.91 4.44 -7.25
CA GLY A 24 -22.24 4.31 -6.71
C GLY A 24 -23.05 5.60 -6.86
N THR A 25 -24.37 5.51 -6.64
CA THR A 25 -25.31 6.63 -6.74
C THR A 25 -25.10 7.70 -5.66
N ASP A 26 -24.36 7.36 -4.60
CA ASP A 26 -24.00 8.21 -3.48
C ASP A 26 -22.59 8.83 -3.62
N SER A 27 -22.02 8.79 -4.83
CA SER A 27 -20.64 9.20 -5.12
C SER A 27 -19.57 8.38 -4.37
N ARG A 28 -19.92 7.20 -3.83
CA ARG A 28 -18.94 6.27 -3.25
C ARG A 28 -18.40 5.32 -4.30
N LEU A 29 -17.16 4.86 -4.11
CA LEU A 29 -16.56 3.81 -4.91
C LEU A 29 -16.89 2.45 -4.30
N HIS A 30 -17.30 1.50 -5.14
CA HIS A 30 -17.56 0.11 -4.75
C HIS A 30 -16.68 -0.83 -5.56
N LEU A 31 -16.19 -1.88 -4.91
CA LEU A 31 -15.58 -3.00 -5.63
C LEU A 31 -16.64 -3.70 -6.48
N THR A 32 -16.24 -4.09 -7.69
CA THR A 32 -16.96 -5.08 -8.49
C THR A 32 -16.56 -6.48 -8.03
N ASP A 33 -17.26 -7.51 -8.50
CA ASP A 33 -16.86 -8.90 -8.25
C ASP A 33 -15.45 -9.19 -8.80
N ALA A 34 -15.12 -8.62 -9.97
CA ALA A 34 -13.80 -8.72 -10.57
C ALA A 34 -12.72 -8.01 -9.71
N GLY A 35 -13.05 -6.84 -9.16
CA GLY A 35 -12.18 -6.10 -8.24
C GLY A 35 -11.97 -6.82 -6.92
N GLU A 36 -13.02 -7.43 -6.36
CA GLU A 36 -12.90 -8.25 -5.15
C GLU A 36 -12.03 -9.49 -5.39
N ALA A 37 -12.25 -10.19 -6.50
CA ALA A 37 -11.40 -11.32 -6.88
C ALA A 37 -9.94 -10.90 -7.08
N ALA A 38 -9.68 -9.73 -7.68
CA ALA A 38 -8.34 -9.19 -7.81
C ALA A 38 -7.71 -8.86 -6.46
N ARG A 39 -8.47 -8.23 -5.55
CA ARG A 39 -8.04 -7.90 -4.18
C ARG A 39 -7.61 -9.14 -3.40
N VAL A 40 -8.38 -10.24 -3.50
CA VAL A 40 -8.05 -11.51 -2.85
C VAL A 40 -6.74 -12.08 -3.39
N ARG A 41 -6.56 -12.16 -4.71
CA ARG A 41 -5.30 -12.65 -5.32
C ARG A 41 -4.10 -11.81 -4.93
N LEU A 42 -4.26 -10.49 -4.92
CA LEU A 42 -3.18 -9.57 -4.52
C LEU A 42 -2.82 -9.74 -3.04
N ARG A 43 -3.82 -9.99 -2.18
CA ARG A 43 -3.60 -10.27 -0.76
C ARG A 43 -2.78 -11.55 -0.57
N GLU A 44 -3.12 -12.62 -1.28
CA GLU A 44 -2.37 -13.88 -1.22
C GLU A 44 -0.91 -13.68 -1.64
N LEU A 45 -0.67 -12.96 -2.74
CA LEU A 45 0.68 -12.62 -3.19
C LEU A 45 1.43 -11.81 -2.13
N ALA A 46 0.81 -10.76 -1.59
CA ALA A 46 1.43 -9.90 -0.57
C ALA A 46 1.76 -10.68 0.71
N THR A 47 0.89 -11.61 1.13
CA THR A 47 1.15 -12.51 2.25
C THR A 47 2.32 -13.44 1.96
N GLY A 48 2.42 -14.00 0.75
CA GLY A 48 3.55 -14.82 0.33
C GLY A 48 4.89 -14.06 0.37
N VAL A 49 4.91 -12.85 -0.19
CA VAL A 49 6.09 -11.97 -0.12
C VAL A 49 6.46 -11.65 1.33
N ARG A 50 5.47 -11.35 2.18
CA ARG A 50 5.69 -11.09 3.60
C ARG A 50 6.31 -12.30 4.30
N ALA A 51 5.87 -13.51 3.99
CA ALA A 51 6.43 -14.73 4.56
C ALA A 51 7.91 -14.89 4.20
N VAL A 52 8.28 -14.66 2.94
CA VAL A 52 9.68 -14.69 2.48
C VAL A 52 10.52 -13.63 3.20
N VAL A 53 10.00 -12.42 3.35
CA VAL A 53 10.70 -11.32 4.05
C VAL A 53 10.91 -11.63 5.54
N HIS A 54 9.98 -12.35 6.17
CA HIS A 54 10.06 -12.78 7.57
C HIS A 54 10.86 -14.08 7.79
N GLU A 55 11.30 -14.76 6.73
CA GLU A 55 12.01 -16.03 6.88
C GLU A 55 13.30 -15.84 7.69
N GLY A 56 13.41 -16.54 8.82
CA GLY A 56 14.56 -16.43 9.72
C GLY A 56 14.63 -15.14 10.53
N VAL A 57 13.59 -14.32 10.53
CA VAL A 57 13.49 -13.06 11.30
C VAL A 57 12.27 -13.12 12.20
N SER A 58 12.47 -12.99 13.52
CA SER A 58 11.35 -12.88 14.45
C SER A 58 10.54 -11.60 14.22
N ASP A 59 9.28 -11.58 14.66
CA ASP A 59 8.45 -10.38 14.56
C ASP A 59 9.06 -9.21 15.35
N GLU A 60 9.69 -9.49 16.49
CA GLU A 60 10.40 -8.51 17.30
C GLU A 60 11.57 -7.87 16.56
N GLU A 61 12.43 -8.68 15.92
CA GLU A 61 13.58 -8.22 15.13
C GLU A 61 13.11 -7.42 13.91
N TYR A 62 12.08 -7.89 13.21
CA TYR A 62 11.50 -7.19 12.06
C TYR A 62 10.97 -5.81 12.44
N VAL A 63 10.19 -5.72 13.53
CA VAL A 63 9.66 -4.45 14.04
C VAL A 63 10.78 -3.52 14.51
N ALA A 64 11.81 -4.06 15.17
CA ALA A 64 12.98 -3.29 15.59
C ALA A 64 13.71 -2.67 14.39
N ALA A 65 13.99 -3.47 13.36
CA ALA A 65 14.61 -3.00 12.11
C ALA A 65 13.78 -1.90 11.44
N LEU A 66 12.46 -2.09 11.33
CA LEU A 66 11.57 -1.09 10.73
C LEU A 66 11.55 0.24 11.50
N LYS A 67 11.60 0.18 12.84
CA LYS A 67 11.69 1.38 13.69
C LYS A 67 12.99 2.14 13.45
N VAL A 68 14.12 1.44 13.32
CA VAL A 68 15.42 2.05 13.03
C VAL A 68 15.40 2.71 11.65
N LEU A 69 14.92 2.02 10.61
CA LEU A 69 14.82 2.57 9.26
C LEU A 69 13.94 3.84 9.22
N ARG A 70 12.77 3.81 9.87
CA ARG A 70 11.89 4.99 9.97
C ARG A 70 12.58 6.16 10.67
N ARG A 71 13.36 5.91 11.72
CA ARG A 71 14.14 6.96 12.39
C ARG A 71 15.20 7.54 11.46
N MET A 72 15.91 6.70 10.70
CA MET A 72 16.90 7.18 9.73
C MET A 72 16.27 8.06 8.65
N VAL A 73 15.11 7.67 8.11
CA VAL A 73 14.36 8.48 7.14
C VAL A 73 13.96 9.82 7.77
N ALA A 74 13.40 9.81 8.98
CA ALA A 74 13.01 11.03 9.68
C ALA A 74 14.18 11.98 9.95
N ASN A 75 15.39 11.46 10.18
CA ASN A 75 16.58 12.28 10.35
C ASN A 75 16.93 13.00 9.03
N VAL A 76 16.93 12.28 7.90
CA VAL A 76 17.21 12.86 6.58
C VAL A 76 16.16 13.90 6.18
N GLU A 77 14.90 13.66 6.49
CA GLU A 77 13.81 14.62 6.21
C GLU A 77 13.82 15.82 7.16
N GLY A 78 14.19 15.62 8.43
CA GLY A 78 14.31 16.69 9.43
C GLY A 78 15.53 17.59 9.24
N ASP A 79 16.64 17.04 8.74
CA ASP A 79 17.87 17.78 8.44
C ASP A 79 17.74 18.68 7.20
N GLY A 80 16.72 18.45 6.35
CA GLY A 80 16.43 19.26 5.17
C GLY A 80 15.64 20.55 5.43
N ASN A 81 15.27 20.84 6.68
CA ASN A 81 14.48 22.01 7.08
C ASN A 81 15.16 22.85 8.17
N SER A 82 16.50 22.82 8.24
CA SER A 82 17.33 23.71 9.08
C SER A 82 18.11 24.72 8.23
#